data_AF-A0A3B8LTS2-F1
#
_entry.id   AF-A0A3B8LTS2-F1
#
_cell.length_a   1.000
_cell.length_b   1.000
_cell.length_c   1.000
_cell.angle_alpha   90.00
_cell.angle_beta   90.00
_cell.angle_gamma   90.00
#
_symmetry.space_group_name_H-M   'P 1'
#
loop_
_entity.id
_entity.type
_entity.pdbx_description
1 polymer ?
#
loop_
_entity_poly.entity_id
_entity_poly.type
_entity_poly.pdbx_seq_one_letter_code
_entity_poly.pdbx_strand_id
1 'polypeptide(L)'
;MSDITLSSEEKRIRLIRVIGLCVLAFTLMLSYALARPAVESIFLQQHSYKSLPIVWLFVAAGALFTTLLYNQFASRIELVRLFALITTTSALLLLGLIFATKAQLPGSTYALYIWKDLYIVVLVETFWSFSNAVFPLNTAKWVYGTFCMMGSLGGIAGNLLVGRLARSIGTNNVLW
;
A
#
# COMPACT_ATOMS: atom_id res chain seq x y z
N MET A 1 -7.29 23.65 35.08
CA MET A 1 -5.91 24.18 35.23
C MET A 1 -5.01 23.01 35.64
N SER A 2 -4.72 22.12 34.68
CA SER A 2 -3.92 20.90 34.88
C SER A 2 -3.05 20.62 33.65
N ASP A 3 -2.57 21.68 32.98
CA ASP A 3 -1.54 21.59 31.95
C ASP A 3 -0.17 21.53 32.64
N ILE A 4 0.04 20.45 33.38
CA ILE A 4 1.32 20.10 33.99
C ILE A 4 2.16 19.48 32.88
N THR A 5 2.99 20.32 32.26
CA THR A 5 4.33 19.97 31.75
C THR A 5 4.51 18.53 31.26
N LEU A 6 3.94 18.18 30.10
CA LEU A 6 4.46 17.04 29.34
C LEU A 6 5.93 17.31 29.05
N SER A 7 6.81 16.44 29.54
CA SER A 7 8.25 16.48 29.32
C SER A 7 8.54 16.68 27.82
N SER A 8 9.48 17.58 27.49
CA SER A 8 9.87 17.88 26.10
C SER A 8 10.20 16.61 25.30
N GLU A 9 10.73 15.58 25.97
CA GLU A 9 11.00 14.24 25.45
C GLU A 9 9.72 13.52 24.96
N GLU A 10 8.62 13.55 25.71
CA GLU A 10 7.37 12.86 25.34
C GLU A 10 6.70 13.50 24.13
N LYS A 11 6.76 14.83 24.03
CA LYS A 11 6.30 15.57 22.83
C LYS A 11 7.15 15.20 21.62
N ARG A 12 8.47 15.10 21.79
CA ARG A 12 9.41 14.73 20.71
C ARG A 12 9.15 13.31 20.21
N ILE A 13 8.93 12.35 21.11
CA ILE A 13 8.60 10.96 20.76
C ILE A 13 7.26 10.88 20.03
N ARG A 14 6.22 11.60 20.47
CA ARG A 14 4.94 11.66 19.73
C ARG A 14 5.10 12.26 18.34
N LEU A 15 5.85 13.36 18.21
CA LEU A 15 6.08 14.02 16.93
C LEU A 15 6.80 13.09 15.94
N ILE A 16 7.83 12.37 16.39
CA ILE A 16 8.55 11.39 15.57
C ILE A 16 7.60 10.28 15.08
N ARG A 17 6.70 9.78 15.93
CA ARG A 17 5.69 8.77 15.53
C ARG A 17 4.70 9.30 14.51
N VAL A 18 4.23 10.54 14.67
CA VAL A 18 3.33 11.21 13.70
C VAL A 18 4.02 11.36 12.34
N ILE A 19 5.25 11.89 12.34
CA ILE A 19 6.03 12.10 11.12
C ILE A 19 6.33 10.76 10.43
N GLY A 20 6.71 9.75 11.20
CA GLY A 20 6.95 8.39 10.69
C GLY A 20 5.72 7.83 9.98
N LEU A 21 4.52 8.00 10.55
CA LEU A 21 3.27 7.58 9.92
C LEU A 21 2.91 8.38 8.67
N CYS A 22 3.12 9.71 8.68
CA CYS A 22 2.93 10.55 7.49
C CYS A 22 3.85 10.11 6.35
N VAL A 23 5.14 9.89 6.64
CA VAL A 23 6.12 9.41 5.66
C VAL A 23 5.72 8.03 5.14
N LEU A 24 5.29 7.14 6.04
CA LEU A 24 4.82 5.81 5.65
C LEU A 24 3.60 5.91 4.72
N ALA A 25 2.58 6.70 5.04
CA ALA A 25 1.41 6.93 4.18
C ALA A 25 1.81 7.48 2.80
N PHE A 26 2.73 8.45 2.77
CA PHE A 26 3.27 9.02 1.53
C PHE A 26 3.99 7.97 0.70
N THR A 27 4.92 7.21 1.29
CA THR A 27 5.70 6.18 0.60
C THR A 27 4.83 5.02 0.11
N LEU A 28 3.84 4.60 0.90
CA LEU A 28 2.88 3.57 0.50
C LEU A 28 2.07 4.01 -0.72
N MET A 29 1.47 5.19 -0.68
CA MET A 29 0.69 5.71 -1.80
C MET A 29 1.55 5.99 -3.03
N LEU A 30 2.78 6.48 -2.83
CA LEU A 30 3.75 6.67 -3.91
C LEU A 30 4.06 5.33 -4.59
N SER A 31 4.38 4.29 -3.82
CA SER A 31 4.71 2.96 -4.35
C SER A 31 3.55 2.35 -5.14
N TYR A 32 2.32 2.47 -4.62
CA TYR A 32 1.12 1.98 -5.28
C TYR A 32 0.81 2.75 -6.57
N ALA A 33 0.93 4.08 -6.54
CA ALA A 33 0.72 4.93 -7.71
C ALA A 33 1.74 4.65 -8.83
N LEU A 34 2.96 4.24 -8.49
CA LEU A 34 3.96 3.79 -9.46
C LEU A 34 3.65 2.40 -10.02
N ALA A 35 3.30 1.44 -9.15
CA ALA A 35 3.08 0.05 -9.53
C ALA A 35 1.79 -0.16 -10.34
N ARG A 36 0.72 0.57 -10.01
CA ARG A 36 -0.60 0.42 -10.64
C ARG A 36 -0.58 0.53 -12.18
N PRO A 37 -0.10 1.62 -12.80
CA PRO A 37 -0.13 1.78 -14.25
C PRO A 37 0.80 0.78 -14.97
N ALA A 38 1.92 0.39 -14.34
CA ALA A 38 2.83 -0.61 -14.90
C ALA A 38 2.13 -1.98 -15.03
N VAL A 39 1.48 -2.44 -13.95
CA VAL A 39 0.77 -3.73 -13.95
C VAL A 39 -0.48 -3.69 -14.83
N GLU A 40 -1.24 -2.59 -14.83
CA GLU A 40 -2.39 -2.41 -15.71
C GLU A 40 -1.99 -2.47 -17.20
N SER A 41 -0.86 -1.88 -17.57
CA SER A 41 -0.36 -1.92 -18.95
C SER A 41 0.04 -3.35 -19.38
N ILE A 42 0.79 -4.07 -18.53
CA ILE A 42 1.18 -5.48 -18.80
C ILE A 42 -0.06 -6.36 -18.98
N PHE A 43 -1.07 -6.16 -18.14
CA PHE A 43 -2.32 -6.90 -18.21
C PHE A 43 -3.06 -6.66 -19.53
N LEU A 44 -3.21 -5.39 -19.93
CA LEU A 44 -3.90 -5.01 -21.17
C LEU A 44 -3.16 -5.44 -22.45
N GLN A 45 -1.83 -5.60 -22.41
CA GLN A 45 -1.05 -6.11 -23.54
C GLN A 45 -1.28 -7.60 -23.79
N GLN A 46 -1.43 -8.39 -22.73
CA GLN A 46 -1.54 -9.85 -22.84
C GLN A 46 -2.99 -10.36 -22.86
N HIS A 47 -3.94 -9.62 -22.26
CA HIS A 47 -5.33 -10.04 -22.12
C HIS A 47 -6.30 -8.97 -22.61
N SER A 48 -7.30 -9.40 -23.38
CA SER A 48 -8.35 -8.52 -23.90
C SER A 48 -9.24 -7.96 -22.77
N TYR A 49 -9.69 -6.72 -22.93
CA TYR A 49 -10.53 -5.93 -22.00
C TYR A 49 -11.78 -6.65 -21.47
N LYS A 50 -12.26 -7.69 -22.18
CA LYS A 50 -13.45 -8.48 -21.82
C LYS A 50 -13.32 -9.25 -20.49
N SER A 51 -12.11 -9.53 -20.02
CA SER A 51 -11.90 -10.26 -18.76
C SER A 51 -11.92 -9.39 -17.49
N LEU A 52 -11.85 -8.06 -17.63
CA LEU A 52 -11.75 -7.12 -16.50
C LEU A 52 -12.83 -7.28 -15.42
N PRO A 53 -14.14 -7.42 -15.76
CA PRO A 53 -15.19 -7.54 -14.75
C PRO A 53 -15.03 -8.77 -13.85
N ILE A 54 -14.59 -9.90 -14.43
CA ILE A 54 -14.33 -11.15 -13.69
C ILE A 54 -13.12 -10.98 -12.76
N VAL A 55 -12.07 -10.33 -13.23
CA VAL A 55 -10.89 -10.06 -12.38
C VAL A 55 -11.25 -9.17 -11.20
N TRP A 56 -12.06 -8.14 -11.41
CA TRP A 56 -12.52 -7.28 -10.31
C TRP A 56 -13.36 -8.03 -9.28
N LEU A 57 -14.18 -9.01 -9.72
CA LEU A 57 -14.89 -9.91 -8.82
C LEU A 57 -13.92 -10.72 -7.94
N PHE A 58 -12.87 -11.30 -8.54
CA PHE A 58 -11.84 -12.03 -7.79
C PHE A 58 -11.02 -11.12 -6.88
N VAL A 59 -10.70 -9.89 -7.32
CA VAL A 59 -10.03 -8.88 -6.48
C VAL A 59 -10.90 -8.54 -5.27
N ALA A 60 -12.20 -8.29 -5.46
CA ALA A 60 -13.11 -7.97 -4.37
C ALA A 60 -13.24 -9.14 -3.37
N ALA A 61 -13.42 -10.36 -3.87
CA ALA A 61 -13.47 -11.56 -3.04
C ALA A 61 -12.16 -11.81 -2.29
N GLY A 62 -11.02 -11.65 -2.98
CA GLY A 62 -9.69 -11.75 -2.39
C GLY A 62 -9.47 -10.68 -1.33
N ALA A 63 -9.90 -9.44 -1.57
CA ALA A 63 -9.73 -8.34 -0.63
C ALA A 63 -10.48 -8.62 0.66
N LEU A 64 -11.75 -9.02 0.57
CA LEU A 64 -12.54 -9.45 1.73
C LEU A 64 -11.86 -10.59 2.49
N PHE A 65 -11.40 -11.62 1.79
CA PHE A 65 -10.72 -12.75 2.42
C PHE A 65 -9.43 -12.32 3.13
N THR A 66 -8.64 -11.45 2.50
CA THR A 66 -7.36 -10.97 3.03
C THR A 66 -7.57 -10.06 4.24
N THR A 67 -8.58 -9.18 4.20
CA THR A 67 -8.99 -8.34 5.34
C THR A 67 -9.42 -9.19 6.53
N LEU A 68 -10.21 -10.25 6.30
CA LEU A 68 -10.65 -11.15 7.37
C LEU A 68 -9.47 -11.88 8.01
N LEU A 69 -8.55 -12.40 7.18
CA LEU A 69 -7.30 -12.99 7.66
C LEU A 69 -6.48 -11.97 8.45
N TYR A 70 -6.27 -10.78 7.89
CA TYR A 70 -5.51 -9.70 8.53
C TYR A 70 -6.10 -9.38 9.91
N ASN A 71 -7.42 -9.21 10.02
CA ASN A 71 -8.08 -8.91 11.30
C ASN A 71 -7.88 -10.03 12.33
N GLN A 72 -7.95 -11.30 11.92
CA GLN A 72 -7.65 -12.43 12.81
C GLN A 72 -6.21 -12.39 13.32
N PHE A 73 -5.23 -12.17 12.45
CA PHE A 73 -3.81 -12.10 12.83
C PHE A 73 -3.48 -10.83 13.63
N ALA A 74 -4.10 -9.69 13.29
CA ALA A 74 -3.97 -8.41 13.99
C ALA A 74 -4.39 -8.47 15.46
N SER A 75 -5.36 -9.32 15.78
CA SER A 75 -5.80 -9.51 17.17
C SER A 75 -4.82 -10.32 18.03
N ARG A 76 -3.90 -11.09 17.43
CA ARG A 76 -3.06 -12.07 18.14
C ARG A 76 -1.56 -11.80 18.10
N ILE A 77 -1.08 -10.97 17.18
CA ILE A 77 0.35 -10.71 16.96
C ILE A 77 0.65 -9.23 17.21
N GLU A 78 1.82 -8.94 17.77
CA GLU A 78 2.30 -7.56 17.90
C GLU A 78 2.34 -6.84 16.55
N LEU A 79 1.76 -5.64 16.49
CA LEU A 79 1.58 -4.84 15.28
C LEU A 79 2.88 -4.63 14.48
N VAL A 80 4.01 -4.45 15.17
CA VAL A 80 5.32 -4.25 14.55
C VAL A 80 5.77 -5.51 13.82
N ARG A 81 5.52 -6.68 14.42
CA ARG A 81 5.87 -7.98 13.84
C ARG A 81 4.97 -8.33 12.66
N LEU A 82 3.68 -7.96 12.73
CA LEU A 82 2.75 -8.06 11.60
C LEU A 82 3.20 -7.20 10.43
N PHE A 83 3.55 -5.93 10.68
CA PHE A 83 4.04 -5.05 9.62
C PHE A 83 5.29 -5.64 8.94
N ALA A 84 6.28 -6.10 9.72
CA ALA A 84 7.46 -6.76 9.17
C ALA A 84 7.08 -7.99 8.33
N LEU A 85 6.22 -8.87 8.85
CA LEU A 85 5.82 -10.09 8.16
C LEU A 85 5.04 -9.79 6.87
N ILE A 86 4.14 -8.81 6.88
CA ILE A 86 3.39 -8.38 5.70
C ILE A 86 4.33 -7.80 4.66
N THR A 87 5.27 -6.93 5.05
CA THR A 87 6.20 -6.31 4.11
C THR A 87 7.15 -7.35 3.51
N THR A 88 7.67 -8.28 4.31
CA THR A 88 8.53 -9.37 3.84
C THR A 88 7.76 -10.35 2.96
N THR A 89 6.56 -10.76 3.35
CA THR A 89 5.73 -11.69 2.55
C THR A 89 5.32 -11.03 1.23
N SER A 90 4.96 -9.75 1.27
CA SER A 90 4.66 -8.98 0.08
C SER A 90 5.88 -8.90 -0.85
N ALA A 91 7.06 -8.54 -0.34
CA ALA A 91 8.28 -8.49 -1.14
C ALA A 91 8.64 -9.85 -1.77
N LEU A 92 8.51 -10.94 -1.02
CA LEU A 92 8.75 -12.31 -1.52
C LEU A 92 7.74 -12.71 -2.60
N LEU A 93 6.46 -12.39 -2.41
CA LEU A 93 5.41 -12.63 -3.41
C LEU A 93 5.68 -11.83 -4.69
N LEU A 94 6.10 -10.57 -4.57
CA LEU A 94 6.47 -9.71 -5.70
C LEU A 94 7.63 -10.32 -6.48
N LEU A 95 8.69 -10.77 -5.79
CA LEU A 95 9.82 -11.46 -6.42
C LEU A 95 9.38 -12.76 -7.14
N GLY A 96 8.54 -13.56 -6.49
CA GLY A 96 7.99 -14.78 -7.09
C GLY A 96 7.16 -14.51 -8.33
N LEU A 97 6.35 -13.45 -8.31
CA LEU A 97 5.52 -13.02 -9.44
C LEU A 97 6.36 -12.44 -10.58
N ILE A 98 7.43 -11.69 -10.29
CA ILE A 98 8.39 -11.24 -11.30
C ILE A 98 9.03 -12.44 -12.00
N PHE A 99 9.46 -13.44 -11.23
CA PHE A 99 10.07 -14.65 -11.77
C PHE A 99 9.07 -15.44 -12.63
N ALA A 100 7.83 -15.61 -12.16
CA ALA A 100 6.77 -16.28 -12.90
C ALA A 100 6.39 -15.56 -14.20
N THR A 101 6.46 -14.23 -14.20
CA THR A 101 6.18 -13.41 -15.40
C THR A 101 7.32 -13.48 -16.40
N LYS A 102 8.58 -13.54 -15.94
CA LYS A 102 9.74 -13.84 -16.81
C LYS A 102 9.66 -15.23 -17.42
N ALA A 103 9.09 -16.19 -16.69
CA ALA A 103 8.87 -17.56 -17.16
C ALA A 103 7.67 -17.73 -18.11
N GLN A 104 6.96 -16.63 -18.48
CA GLN A 104 5.82 -16.62 -19.40
C GLN A 104 4.73 -17.65 -19.05
N LEU A 105 4.51 -17.92 -17.76
CA LEU A 105 3.48 -18.86 -17.32
C LEU A 105 2.06 -18.32 -17.61
N PRO A 106 1.16 -19.11 -18.21
CA PRO A 106 -0.21 -18.70 -18.44
C PRO A 106 -0.91 -18.46 -17.08
N GLY A 107 -1.40 -17.24 -16.86
CA GLY A 107 -2.08 -16.83 -15.62
C GLY A 107 -1.26 -15.98 -14.65
N SER A 108 0.06 -15.81 -14.84
CA SER A 108 0.89 -14.99 -13.92
C SER A 108 0.44 -13.53 -13.89
N THR A 109 -0.04 -13.02 -15.02
CA THR A 109 -0.48 -11.63 -15.20
C THR A 109 -1.80 -11.36 -14.48
N TYR A 110 -2.70 -12.35 -14.39
CA TYR A 110 -3.90 -12.27 -13.53
C TYR A 110 -3.52 -12.26 -12.05
N ALA A 111 -2.59 -13.13 -11.64
CA ALA A 111 -2.11 -13.19 -10.26
C ALA A 111 -1.41 -11.88 -9.85
N LEU A 112 -0.59 -11.29 -10.73
CA LEU A 112 0.03 -9.97 -10.52
C LEU A 112 -1.01 -8.86 -10.34
N TYR A 113 -2.05 -8.88 -11.18
CA TYR A 113 -3.12 -7.90 -11.09
C TYR A 113 -3.88 -8.02 -9.77
N ILE A 114 -4.26 -9.23 -9.37
CA ILE A 114 -4.94 -9.45 -8.09
C ILE A 114 -4.02 -9.05 -6.93
N TRP A 115 -2.77 -9.46 -6.98
CA TRP A 115 -1.78 -9.15 -5.95
C TRP A 115 -1.58 -7.64 -5.76
N LYS A 116 -1.54 -6.84 -6.83
CA LYS A 116 -1.38 -5.36 -6.72
C LYS A 116 -2.49 -4.74 -5.84
N ASP A 117 -3.71 -5.23 -6.00
CA ASP A 117 -4.89 -4.70 -5.32
C ASP A 117 -5.00 -5.24 -3.90
N LEU A 118 -4.65 -6.52 -3.67
CA LEU A 118 -4.61 -7.09 -2.32
C LEU A 118 -3.51 -6.48 -1.46
N TYR A 119 -2.34 -6.23 -2.05
CA TYR A 119 -1.20 -5.66 -1.34
C TYR A 119 -1.53 -4.30 -0.74
N ILE A 120 -2.13 -3.39 -1.51
CA ILE A 120 -2.47 -2.06 -1.01
C ILE A 120 -3.54 -2.10 0.08
N VAL A 121 -4.52 -3.02 -0.02
CA VAL A 121 -5.56 -3.19 1.01
C VAL A 121 -4.93 -3.57 2.35
N VAL A 122 -4.07 -4.58 2.38
CA VAL A 122 -3.39 -5.03 3.61
C VAL A 122 -2.50 -3.95 4.20
N LEU A 123 -1.76 -3.21 3.34
CA LEU A 123 -0.94 -2.10 3.79
C LEU A 123 -1.75 -0.98 4.42
N VAL A 124 -2.88 -0.61 3.80
CA VAL A 124 -3.78 0.43 4.31
C VAL A 124 -4.40 -0.01 5.63
N GLU A 125 -4.80 -1.26 5.77
CA GLU A 125 -5.29 -1.81 7.04
C GLU A 125 -4.23 -1.79 8.14
N THR A 126 -2.99 -2.13 7.79
CA THR A 126 -1.86 -2.07 8.73
C THR A 126 -1.56 -0.64 9.15
N PHE A 127 -1.61 0.30 8.21
CA PHE A 127 -1.47 1.73 8.48
C PHE A 127 -2.55 2.22 9.47
N TRP A 128 -3.82 1.90 9.22
CA TRP A 128 -4.90 2.31 10.11
C TRP A 128 -4.81 1.65 11.48
N SER A 129 -4.42 0.37 11.54
CA SER A 129 -4.19 -0.34 12.80
C SER A 129 -3.10 0.35 13.63
N PHE A 130 -2.00 0.73 12.99
CA PHE A 130 -0.90 1.42 13.66
C PHE A 130 -1.28 2.84 14.09
N SER A 131 -2.02 3.56 13.27
CA SER A 131 -2.57 4.88 13.62
C SER A 131 -3.48 4.79 14.85
N ASN A 132 -4.40 3.81 14.87
CA ASN A 132 -5.31 3.60 16.00
C ASN A 132 -4.57 3.23 17.29
N ALA A 133 -3.44 2.53 17.21
CA ALA A 133 -2.62 2.19 18.38
C ALA A 133 -1.82 3.38 18.93
N VAL A 134 -1.46 4.35 18.08
CA VAL A 134 -0.64 5.51 18.47
C VAL A 134 -1.47 6.72 18.91
N PHE A 135 -2.67 6.92 18.33
CA PHE A 135 -3.48 8.11 18.58
C PHE A 135 -4.78 7.81 19.33
N PRO A 136 -5.06 8.52 20.44
CA PRO A 136 -6.36 8.46 21.09
C PRO A 136 -7.45 9.09 20.19
N LEU A 137 -8.67 8.53 20.25
CA LEU A 137 -9.83 8.89 19.42
C LEU A 137 -10.13 10.40 19.34
N ASN A 138 -9.85 11.15 20.41
CA ASN A 138 -10.11 12.60 20.46
C ASN A 138 -9.20 13.42 19.53
N THR A 139 -7.96 12.98 19.27
CA THR A 139 -7.01 13.68 18.39
C THR A 139 -7.05 13.14 16.96
N ALA A 140 -7.63 11.95 16.77
CA ALA A 140 -7.69 11.27 15.48
C ALA A 140 -8.37 12.10 14.38
N LYS A 141 -9.41 12.88 14.70
CA LYS A 141 -10.15 13.69 13.71
C LYS A 141 -9.27 14.66 12.92
N TRP A 142 -8.27 15.27 13.56
CA TRP A 142 -7.36 16.21 12.91
C TRP A 142 -6.18 15.51 12.23
N VAL A 143 -5.61 14.50 12.90
CA VAL A 143 -4.43 13.77 12.41
C VAL A 143 -4.77 12.97 11.14
N TYR A 144 -5.99 12.42 11.04
CA TYR A 144 -6.40 11.57 9.92
C TYR A 144 -6.55 12.41 8.64
N GLY A 145 -6.98 13.68 8.77
CA GLY A 145 -6.96 14.63 7.66
C GLY A 145 -5.55 14.86 7.12
N THR A 146 -4.56 15.03 8.00
CA THR A 146 -3.15 15.19 7.60
C THR A 146 -2.61 13.93 6.92
N PHE A 147 -2.98 12.74 7.39
CA PHE A 147 -2.60 11.48 6.73
C PHE A 147 -3.19 11.34 5.33
N CYS A 148 -4.47 11.66 5.16
CA CYS A 148 -5.11 11.67 3.84
C CYS A 148 -4.47 12.71 2.90
N MET A 149 -4.07 13.88 3.43
CA MET A 149 -3.35 14.90 2.66
C MET A 149 -1.99 14.38 2.19
N MET A 150 -1.19 13.78 3.08
CA MET A 150 0.11 13.20 2.73
C MET A 150 -0.01 12.01 1.78
N GLY A 151 -1.01 11.14 1.97
CA GLY A 151 -1.30 10.04 1.05
C GLY A 151 -1.67 10.55 -0.35
N SER A 152 -2.52 11.58 -0.43
CA SER A 152 -2.86 12.23 -1.70
C SER A 152 -1.64 12.85 -2.38
N LEU A 153 -0.77 13.53 -1.62
CA LEU A 153 0.49 14.06 -2.13
C LEU A 153 1.41 12.95 -2.68
N GLY A 154 1.49 11.82 -1.98
CA GLY A 154 2.25 10.64 -2.45
C GLY A 154 1.69 10.07 -3.74
N GLY A 155 0.37 9.95 -3.86
CA GLY A 155 -0.29 9.50 -5.08
C GLY A 155 -0.09 10.46 -6.27
N ILE A 156 -0.20 11.76 -6.05
CA ILE A 156 0.06 12.79 -7.06
C ILE A 156 1.52 12.75 -7.52
N ALA A 157 2.47 12.72 -6.57
CA ALA A 157 3.88 12.64 -6.86
C ALA A 157 4.22 11.36 -7.66
N GLY A 158 3.65 10.22 -7.28
CA GLY A 158 3.85 8.94 -7.94
C GLY A 158 3.35 8.96 -9.39
N ASN A 159 2.11 9.41 -9.60
CA ASN A 159 1.54 9.54 -10.94
C ASN A 159 2.31 10.53 -11.82
N LEU A 160 2.77 11.65 -11.25
CA LEU A 160 3.59 12.62 -11.98
C LEU A 160 4.95 12.05 -12.38
N LEU A 161 5.56 11.25 -11.48
CA LEU A 161 6.78 10.50 -11.76
C LEU A 161 6.57 9.48 -12.88
N VAL A 162 5.49 8.68 -12.83
CA VAL A 162 5.14 7.78 -13.95
C VAL A 162 4.97 8.58 -15.24
N GLY A 163 4.25 9.70 -15.21
CA GLY A 163 4.01 10.53 -16.39
C GLY A 163 5.28 11.16 -16.98
N ARG A 164 6.32 11.38 -16.17
CA ARG A 164 7.65 11.82 -16.63
C ARG A 164 8.50 10.66 -17.12
N LEU A 165 8.51 9.53 -16.40
CA LEU A 165 9.23 8.31 -16.78
C LEU A 165 8.69 7.76 -18.12
N ALA A 166 7.37 7.74 -18.30
CA ALA A 166 6.73 7.34 -19.54
C ALA A 166 7.10 8.25 -20.72
N ARG A 167 7.25 9.57 -20.47
CA ARG A 167 7.69 10.54 -21.48
C ARG A 167 9.18 10.43 -21.82
N SER A 168 10.03 10.12 -20.84
CA SER A 168 11.49 10.13 -21.02
C SER A 168 12.05 8.82 -21.57
N ILE A 169 11.44 7.67 -21.25
CA ILE A 169 12.05 6.36 -21.51
C ILE A 169 11.24 5.55 -22.55
N GLY A 170 10.08 6.08 -22.97
CA GLY A 170 9.14 5.37 -23.83
C GLY A 170 8.37 4.31 -23.06
N THR A 171 7.07 4.20 -23.32
CA THR A 171 6.11 3.32 -22.63
C THR A 171 6.57 1.86 -22.49
N ASN A 172 7.47 1.39 -23.37
CA ASN A 172 8.00 0.03 -23.37
C ASN A 172 9.12 -0.26 -22.36
N ASN A 173 9.78 0.74 -21.76
CA ASN A 173 10.90 0.50 -20.83
C ASN A 173 10.68 1.02 -19.41
N VAL A 174 9.49 1.57 -19.11
CA VAL A 174 9.04 1.85 -17.72
C VAL A 174 8.51 0.57 -17.05
N LEU A 175 8.51 -0.55 -17.78
CA LEU A 175 8.09 -1.87 -17.32
C LEU A 175 9.02 -2.48 -16.25
N TRP A 176 10.14 -1.81 -15.94
CA TRP A 176 11.17 -2.25 -15.00
C TRP A 176 11.82 -1.06 -14.29
#